data_AF-A0A0V1HPP6-F1
#
_entry.id   AF-A0A0V1HPP6-F1
#
_cell.length_a   1.000
_cell.length_b   1.000
_cell.length_c   1.000
_cell.angle_alpha   90.00
_cell.angle_beta   90.00
_cell.angle_gamma   90.00
#
_symmetry.space_group_name_H-M   'P 1'
#
loop_
_entity.id
_entity.type
_entity.pdbx_description
1 polymer ?
#
loop_
_entity_poly.entity_id
_entity_poly.type
_entity_poly.pdbx_seq_one_letter_code
_entity_poly.pdbx_strand_id
1 'polypeptide(L)'
;MGDNNVENNNITVRLRGFHEGLPLLQQRNRSDAPESVLLQLTDPVESIWRTVTILIDRRNEFYQSIVPVLQETVPRLFRNIRMETDPPLILEHQMFMENVIGFSYGKLGIHHRAIFYHEIILCLPVEKFMQLAYNTISSCSNDFYLVGRSNLYRLFHNIQQRALQCCAIVQNVLVIIVGVEEYFTELNCFRANQIQNASEMITENGYPMLYRAEALLSRQEYDRACRAVFEGIQVSYCQVSSMYQFAEQVHAFTSDIAFREFENRHAIVRAVRQHLLRGTENQFDGNLLSPP
;
A
#
# COMPACT_ATOMS: atom_id res chain seq x y z
N MET A 1 6.33 -8.86 -39.16
CA MET A 1 5.04 -9.57 -39.17
C MET A 1 5.11 -10.67 -38.13
N GLY A 2 4.27 -10.58 -37.09
CA GLY A 2 3.85 -11.64 -36.13
C GLY A 2 4.97 -12.20 -35.25
N ASP A 3 5.16 -11.85 -33.97
CA ASP A 3 4.27 -11.57 -32.84
C ASP A 3 3.37 -12.73 -32.35
N ASN A 4 3.47 -12.95 -31.04
CA ASN A 4 2.49 -13.55 -30.11
C ASN A 4 2.56 -15.05 -29.79
N ASN A 5 3.59 -15.50 -29.07
CA ASN A 5 3.52 -16.79 -28.36
C ASN A 5 4.13 -16.84 -26.95
N VAL A 6 4.48 -15.70 -26.35
CA VAL A 6 5.10 -15.67 -25.00
C VAL A 6 4.16 -15.11 -23.91
N GLU A 7 3.18 -14.28 -24.26
CA GLU A 7 2.21 -13.73 -23.29
C GLU A 7 1.14 -14.73 -22.82
N ASN A 8 0.84 -15.77 -23.61
CA ASN A 8 -0.23 -16.71 -23.27
C ASN A 8 0.11 -17.66 -22.12
N ASN A 9 1.40 -17.90 -21.85
CA ASN A 9 1.81 -18.83 -20.78
C ASN A 9 1.78 -18.19 -19.38
N ASN A 10 1.87 -16.86 -19.26
CA ASN A 10 1.78 -16.18 -17.96
C ASN A 10 0.34 -16.04 -17.45
N ILE A 11 -0.65 -15.97 -18.34
CA ILE A 11 -2.07 -15.91 -17.98
C ILE A 11 -2.57 -17.29 -17.51
N THR A 12 -2.09 -18.38 -18.12
CA THR A 12 -2.48 -19.74 -17.71
C THR A 12 -1.95 -20.11 -16.33
N VAL A 13 -0.78 -19.59 -15.92
CA VAL A 13 -0.21 -19.82 -14.58
C VAL A 13 -0.97 -19.02 -13.51
N ARG A 14 -1.43 -17.79 -13.81
CA ARG A 14 -2.30 -17.01 -12.90
C ARG A 14 -3.69 -17.61 -12.72
N LEU A 15 -4.25 -18.26 -13.74
CA LEU A 15 -5.54 -18.95 -13.64
C LEU A 15 -5.44 -20.31 -12.92
N ARG A 16 -4.28 -20.97 -12.94
CA ARG A 16 -4.10 -22.27 -12.27
C ARG A 16 -4.11 -22.13 -10.74
N GLY A 17 -3.58 -21.02 -10.20
CA GLY A 17 -3.69 -20.69 -8.77
C GLY A 17 -5.11 -20.33 -8.30
N PHE A 18 -5.99 -19.92 -9.22
CA PHE A 18 -7.41 -19.64 -8.93
C PHE A 18 -8.24 -20.93 -8.76
N HIS A 19 -7.80 -22.03 -9.36
CA HIS A 19 -8.51 -23.32 -9.26
C HIS A 19 -8.25 -24.06 -7.96
N GLU A 20 -7.12 -23.83 -7.28
CA GLU A 20 -6.78 -24.51 -6.03
C GLU A 20 -7.34 -23.81 -4.78
N GLY A 21 -7.90 -22.60 -4.93
CA GLY A 21 -8.49 -21.79 -3.85
C GLY A 21 -10.02 -21.79 -3.77
N LEU A 22 -10.72 -22.65 -4.49
CA LEU A 22 -12.19 -22.77 -4.45
C LEU A 22 -12.68 -24.02 -3.70
N PRO A 23 -12.43 -24.18 -2.38
CA PRO A 23 -13.30 -25.02 -1.59
C PRO A 23 -14.54 -24.22 -1.18
N LEU A 24 -15.73 -24.82 -1.35
CA LEU A 24 -17.03 -24.45 -0.74
C LEU A 24 -18.08 -23.68 -1.57
N LEU A 25 -18.13 -23.83 -2.91
CA LEU A 25 -19.35 -23.50 -3.69
C LEU A 25 -20.14 -24.74 -4.17
N GLN A 26 -19.78 -25.94 -3.75
CA GLN A 26 -20.42 -27.18 -4.25
C GLN A 26 -21.67 -27.65 -3.52
N GLN A 27 -22.18 -26.93 -2.52
CA GLN A 27 -23.47 -27.27 -1.92
C GLN A 27 -24.31 -26.03 -1.60
N ARG A 28 -24.85 -25.40 -2.63
CA ARG A 28 -26.07 -24.61 -2.47
C ARG A 28 -26.98 -24.83 -3.66
N ASN A 29 -28.22 -25.18 -3.33
CA ASN A 29 -29.25 -25.64 -4.24
C ASN A 29 -29.36 -24.81 -5.52
N ARG A 30 -29.49 -25.53 -6.63
CA ARG A 30 -29.87 -24.99 -7.95
C ARG A 30 -31.22 -24.29 -7.83
N SER A 31 -31.25 -22.97 -7.96
CA SER A 31 -32.28 -22.29 -8.77
C SER A 31 -32.08 -20.77 -8.97
N ASP A 32 -31.36 -20.02 -8.13
CA ASP A 32 -31.28 -18.53 -8.29
C ASP A 32 -29.89 -17.89 -8.02
N ALA A 33 -28.82 -18.68 -8.03
CA ALA A 33 -27.51 -18.26 -7.51
C ALA A 33 -26.61 -17.38 -8.42
N PRO A 34 -26.58 -17.49 -9.76
CA PRO A 34 -25.56 -16.79 -10.54
C PRO A 34 -25.79 -15.28 -10.61
N GLU A 35 -27.04 -14.81 -10.74
CA GLU A 35 -27.35 -13.38 -10.82
C GLU A 35 -27.14 -12.66 -9.48
N SER A 36 -27.48 -13.29 -8.36
CA SER A 36 -27.29 -12.69 -7.02
C SER A 36 -25.80 -12.55 -6.65
N VAL A 37 -24.95 -13.49 -7.08
CA VAL A 37 -23.49 -13.40 -6.92
C VAL A 37 -22.91 -12.34 -7.86
N LEU A 38 -23.39 -12.24 -9.10
CA LEU A 38 -22.95 -11.19 -10.03
C LEU A 38 -23.37 -9.79 -9.56
N LEU A 39 -24.55 -9.63 -8.96
CA LEU A 39 -25.02 -8.37 -8.37
C LEU A 39 -24.13 -7.90 -7.21
N GLN A 40 -23.70 -8.83 -6.33
CA GLN A 40 -22.76 -8.53 -5.23
C GLN A 40 -21.36 -8.12 -5.72
N LEU A 41 -20.99 -8.50 -6.94
CA LEU A 41 -19.70 -8.14 -7.56
C LEU A 41 -19.77 -6.83 -8.37
N THR A 42 -20.96 -6.22 -8.48
CA THR A 42 -21.19 -4.94 -9.18
C THR A 42 -21.51 -3.79 -8.23
N ASP A 43 -21.13 -3.90 -6.95
CA ASP A 43 -21.39 -2.82 -6.01
C ASP A 43 -20.69 -1.50 -6.46
N PRO A 44 -21.32 -0.33 -6.27
CA PRO A 44 -20.71 0.96 -6.63
C PRO A 44 -19.47 1.23 -5.76
N VAL A 45 -18.52 2.03 -6.26
CA VAL A 45 -17.25 2.37 -5.56
C VAL A 45 -17.51 2.84 -4.12
N GLU A 46 -18.57 3.63 -3.93
CA GLU A 46 -19.00 4.16 -2.64
C GLU A 46 -19.30 3.07 -1.61
N SER A 47 -19.82 1.93 -2.04
CA SER A 47 -20.09 0.79 -1.14
C SER A 47 -18.79 0.14 -0.65
N ILE A 48 -17.75 0.11 -1.50
CA ILE A 48 -16.44 -0.45 -1.16
C ILE A 48 -15.76 0.54 -0.21
N TRP A 49 -15.81 1.84 -0.51
CA TRP A 49 -15.31 2.91 0.37
C TRP A 49 -15.86 2.83 1.78
N ARG A 50 -17.15 2.54 1.94
CA ARG A 50 -17.77 2.36 3.26
C ARG A 50 -17.16 1.22 4.08
N THR A 51 -16.58 0.22 3.42
CA THR A 51 -15.95 -0.93 4.08
C THR A 51 -14.47 -0.73 4.37
N VAL A 52 -13.84 0.32 3.82
CA VAL A 52 -12.42 0.57 4.06
C VAL A 52 -12.22 1.06 5.49
N THR A 53 -11.29 0.43 6.19
CA THR A 53 -10.78 0.79 7.51
C THR A 53 -9.27 0.95 7.43
N ILE A 54 -8.79 2.12 7.88
CA ILE A 54 -7.39 2.45 8.06
C ILE A 54 -6.94 1.80 9.37
N LEU A 55 -5.90 0.97 9.30
CA LEU A 55 -5.34 0.22 10.40
C LEU A 55 -4.01 0.85 10.81
N ILE A 56 -3.95 1.40 12.03
CA ILE A 56 -2.78 2.11 12.52
C ILE A 56 -2.31 1.57 13.87
N ASP A 57 -1.00 1.32 13.96
CA ASP A 57 -0.37 0.79 15.17
C ASP A 57 -0.01 1.93 16.14
N ARG A 58 -0.25 1.75 17.44
CA ARG A 58 0.20 2.69 18.49
C ARG A 58 1.72 2.89 18.53
N ARG A 59 2.49 1.93 18.04
CA ARG A 59 3.95 1.99 17.92
C ARG A 59 4.40 2.83 16.72
N ASN A 60 3.49 3.24 15.85
CA ASN A 60 3.81 4.18 14.79
C ASN A 60 4.24 5.51 15.42
N GLU A 61 5.42 6.01 15.04
CA GLU A 61 6.01 7.23 15.58
C GLU A 61 5.13 8.47 15.38
N PHE A 62 4.28 8.45 14.35
CA PHE A 62 3.35 9.53 14.05
C PHE A 62 1.96 9.30 14.66
N TYR A 63 1.71 8.21 15.40
CA TYR A 63 0.37 7.83 15.86
C TYR A 63 -0.36 8.98 16.56
N GLN A 64 0.28 9.60 17.56
CA GLN A 64 -0.32 10.66 18.36
C GLN A 64 -0.59 11.94 17.55
N SER A 65 0.23 12.22 16.53
CA SER A 65 0.10 13.42 15.70
C SER A 65 -0.83 13.24 14.51
N ILE A 66 -0.87 12.05 13.91
CA ILE A 66 -1.62 11.81 12.67
C ILE A 66 -3.07 11.40 12.92
N VAL A 67 -3.37 10.64 13.98
CA VAL A 67 -4.73 10.15 14.24
C VAL A 67 -5.75 11.29 14.41
N PRO A 68 -5.48 12.34 15.22
CA PRO A 68 -6.41 13.46 15.35
C PRO A 68 -6.64 14.18 14.02
N VAL A 69 -5.57 14.39 13.25
CA VAL A 69 -5.63 15.07 11.95
C VAL A 69 -6.41 14.23 10.94
N LEU A 70 -6.22 12.91 10.90
CA LEU A 70 -7.00 12.02 10.04
C LEU A 70 -8.50 12.09 10.35
N GLN A 71 -8.87 12.17 11.63
CA GLN A 71 -10.27 12.32 12.07
C GLN A 71 -10.86 13.67 11.68
N GLU A 72 -10.08 14.75 11.79
CA GLU A 72 -10.51 16.10 11.45
C GLU A 72 -10.64 16.29 9.93
N THR A 73 -9.76 15.69 9.15
CA THR A 73 -9.62 15.89 7.69
C THR A 73 -10.40 14.90 6.85
N VAL A 74 -11.17 13.98 7.46
CA VAL A 74 -12.00 13.02 6.72
C VAL A 74 -12.83 13.76 5.69
N PRO A 75 -12.71 13.43 4.38
CA PRO A 75 -13.46 14.11 3.34
C PRO A 75 -14.97 14.06 3.60
N ARG A 76 -15.69 15.13 3.26
CA ARG A 76 -17.15 15.21 3.49
C ARG A 76 -17.91 14.04 2.85
N LEU A 77 -17.50 13.65 1.65
CA LEU A 77 -18.05 12.48 0.96
C LEU A 77 -17.96 11.21 1.84
N PHE A 78 -16.79 10.97 2.44
CA PHE A 78 -16.56 9.81 3.30
C PHE A 78 -17.46 9.83 4.54
N ARG A 79 -17.65 11.00 5.17
CA ARG A 79 -18.55 11.12 6.32
C ARG A 79 -19.99 10.85 5.94
N ASN A 80 -20.43 11.31 4.77
CA ASN A 80 -21.83 11.23 4.36
C ASN A 80 -22.26 9.84 3.90
N ILE A 81 -21.34 9.05 3.34
CA ILE A 81 -21.68 7.71 2.82
C ILE A 81 -21.68 6.63 3.92
N ARG A 82 -20.96 6.83 5.02
CA ARG A 82 -20.85 5.82 6.10
C ARG A 82 -22.09 5.81 6.99
N MET A 83 -22.54 4.61 7.33
CA MET A 83 -23.59 4.35 8.31
C MET A 83 -23.00 3.95 9.66
N GLU A 84 -23.80 4.08 10.73
CA GLU A 84 -23.41 3.66 12.09
C GLU A 84 -23.04 2.17 12.20
N THR A 85 -23.60 1.33 11.32
CA THR A 85 -23.31 -0.12 11.27
C THR A 85 -22.03 -0.47 10.53
N ASP A 86 -21.41 0.50 9.84
CA ASP A 86 -20.17 0.27 9.12
C ASP A 86 -19.00 0.15 10.12
N PRO A 87 -17.90 -0.52 9.74
CA PRO A 87 -16.68 -0.52 10.54
C PRO A 87 -16.21 0.92 10.83
N PRO A 88 -15.42 1.16 11.89
CA PRO A 88 -14.78 2.45 12.07
C PRO A 88 -13.84 2.77 10.89
N LEU A 89 -13.75 4.05 10.51
CA LEU A 89 -12.82 4.48 9.43
C LEU A 89 -11.37 4.30 9.86
N ILE A 90 -11.05 4.57 11.12
CA ILE A 90 -9.73 4.41 11.70
C ILE A 90 -9.86 3.43 12.85
N LEU A 91 -9.05 2.37 12.82
CA LEU A 91 -9.00 1.37 13.87
C LEU A 91 -7.56 1.17 14.29
N GLU A 92 -7.35 1.21 15.60
CA GLU A 92 -6.07 0.85 16.18
C GLU A 92 -5.84 -0.65 16.01
N HIS A 93 -4.72 -1.02 15.40
CA HIS A 93 -4.38 -2.41 15.13
C HIS A 93 -2.87 -2.61 15.18
N GLN A 94 -2.43 -3.69 15.83
CA GLN A 94 -1.02 -4.02 15.89
C GLN A 94 -0.55 -4.53 14.52
N MET A 95 0.29 -3.75 13.84
CA MET A 95 0.83 -4.08 12.54
C MET A 95 2.06 -5.00 12.67
N PHE A 96 2.39 -5.73 11.61
CA PHE A 96 3.55 -6.63 11.58
C PHE A 96 4.90 -5.90 11.72
N MET A 97 4.89 -4.58 11.52
CA MET A 97 6.05 -3.70 11.67
C MET A 97 5.59 -2.32 12.16
N GLU A 98 6.44 -1.67 12.95
CA GLU A 98 6.25 -0.27 13.33
C GLU A 98 6.21 0.63 12.08
N ASN A 99 5.58 1.79 12.21
CA ASN A 99 5.45 2.78 11.14
C ASN A 99 4.77 2.30 9.85
N VAL A 100 4.12 1.14 9.87
CA VAL A 100 3.25 0.68 8.78
C VAL A 100 1.81 1.04 9.11
N ILE A 101 1.10 1.58 8.12
CA ILE A 101 -0.36 1.74 8.13
C ILE A 101 -0.91 0.72 7.14
N GLY A 102 -1.86 -0.09 7.60
CA GLY A 102 -2.55 -1.07 6.78
C GLY A 102 -3.97 -0.64 6.43
N PHE A 103 -4.59 -1.41 5.56
CA PHE A 103 -5.99 -1.21 5.18
C PHE A 103 -6.73 -2.53 5.21
N SER A 104 -7.97 -2.49 5.68
CA SER A 104 -8.90 -3.61 5.64
C SER A 104 -10.12 -3.17 4.85
N TYR A 105 -10.54 -3.96 3.87
CA TYR A 105 -11.70 -3.68 3.03
C TYR A 105 -12.30 -4.96 2.46
N GLY A 106 -13.57 -4.88 2.00
CA GLY A 106 -14.30 -5.99 1.42
C GLY A 106 -15.32 -6.65 2.37
N LYS A 107 -16.41 -7.17 1.79
CA LYS A 107 -17.42 -7.98 2.48
C LYS A 107 -17.18 -9.45 2.15
N LEU A 108 -16.32 -10.13 2.90
CA LEU A 108 -16.29 -11.59 2.91
C LEU A 108 -16.78 -12.02 4.29
N GLY A 109 -18.05 -12.43 4.35
CA GLY A 109 -18.81 -12.58 5.59
C GLY A 109 -18.14 -13.42 6.68
N ILE A 110 -18.55 -13.18 7.94
CA ILE A 110 -18.34 -13.94 9.21
C ILE A 110 -16.89 -14.34 9.58
N HIS A 111 -15.93 -14.33 8.66
CA HIS A 111 -14.54 -14.64 8.93
C HIS A 111 -13.77 -13.36 9.24
N HIS A 112 -13.98 -12.84 10.44
CA HIS A 112 -13.20 -11.77 11.09
C HIS A 112 -11.70 -12.13 11.31
N ARG A 113 -11.13 -13.08 10.54
CA ARG A 113 -9.74 -13.56 10.60
C ARG A 113 -8.98 -13.42 9.29
N ALA A 114 -9.58 -12.85 8.25
CA ALA A 114 -8.95 -12.63 6.95
C ALA A 114 -8.18 -11.29 6.93
N ILE A 115 -7.06 -11.20 7.65
CA ILE A 115 -6.15 -10.06 7.52
C ILE A 115 -5.39 -10.22 6.21
N PHE A 116 -5.78 -9.51 5.15
CA PHE A 116 -5.07 -9.56 3.87
C PHE A 116 -4.59 -8.17 3.46
N TYR A 117 -3.42 -7.77 3.96
CA TYR A 117 -2.83 -6.48 3.57
C TYR A 117 -2.22 -6.54 2.18
N HIS A 118 -3.03 -6.29 1.15
CA HIS A 118 -2.53 -6.04 -0.20
C HIS A 118 -1.87 -4.68 -0.34
N GLU A 119 -2.22 -3.72 0.51
CA GLU A 119 -1.84 -2.32 0.31
C GLU A 119 -1.44 -1.73 1.65
N ILE A 120 -0.26 -1.12 1.69
CA ILE A 120 0.29 -0.54 2.91
C ILE A 120 0.90 0.83 2.64
N ILE A 121 0.92 1.66 3.68
CA ILE A 121 1.73 2.86 3.72
C ILE A 121 2.87 2.62 4.71
N LEU A 122 4.10 2.82 4.26
CA LEU A 122 5.28 2.88 5.11
C LEU A 122 5.60 4.34 5.43
N CYS A 123 5.63 4.68 6.71
CA CYS A 123 5.88 6.03 7.17
C CYS A 123 7.34 6.12 7.63
N LEU A 124 8.11 7.07 7.12
CA LEU A 124 9.50 7.26 7.52
C LEU A 124 9.73 8.70 7.97
N PRO A 125 10.20 8.94 9.20
CA PRO A 125 10.78 10.22 9.54
C PRO A 125 12.05 10.43 8.71
N VAL A 126 12.32 11.68 8.35
CA VAL A 126 13.45 12.03 7.47
C VAL A 126 14.77 11.51 8.01
N GLU A 127 14.96 11.50 9.33
CA GLU A 127 16.21 11.10 9.98
C GLU A 127 16.51 9.61 9.70
N LYS A 128 15.51 8.73 9.89
CA LYS A 128 15.63 7.31 9.52
C LYS A 128 15.86 7.15 8.02
N PHE A 129 15.16 7.94 7.21
CA PHE A 129 15.31 7.88 5.75
C PHE A 129 16.73 8.25 5.32
N MET A 130 17.32 9.32 5.86
CA MET A 130 18.68 9.77 5.50
C MET A 130 19.74 8.72 5.85
N GLN A 131 19.63 8.08 7.02
CA GLN A 131 20.52 6.97 7.41
C GLN A 131 20.43 5.79 6.43
N LEU A 132 19.21 5.37 6.08
CA LEU A 132 18.97 4.29 5.12
C LEU A 132 19.45 4.67 3.72
N ALA A 133 19.19 5.90 3.28
CA ALA A 133 19.58 6.42 1.98
C ALA A 133 21.11 6.45 1.86
N TYR A 134 21.81 6.90 2.91
CA TYR A 134 23.27 6.86 2.96
C TYR A 134 23.79 5.44 2.77
N ASN A 135 23.29 4.48 3.55
CA ASN A 135 23.66 3.06 3.44
C ASN A 135 23.26 2.41 2.11
N THR A 136 22.37 3.03 1.34
CA THR A 136 21.93 2.55 0.02
C THR A 136 22.88 2.99 -1.08
N ILE A 137 23.39 4.23 -1.03
CA ILE A 137 24.24 4.81 -2.07
C ILE A 137 25.73 4.71 -1.76
N SER A 138 26.09 4.54 -0.48
CA SER A 138 27.47 4.37 -0.03
C SER A 138 27.97 2.97 -0.37
N SER A 139 29.27 2.87 -0.71
CA SER A 139 29.95 1.59 -0.91
C SER A 139 30.19 0.83 0.41
N CYS A 140 30.20 1.54 1.54
CA CYS A 140 30.36 0.98 2.87
C CYS A 140 29.15 1.35 3.74
N SER A 141 28.47 0.34 4.28
CA SER A 141 27.35 0.54 5.20
C SER A 141 27.86 1.01 6.56
N ASN A 142 27.40 2.16 7.02
CA ASN A 142 27.62 2.65 8.36
C ASN A 142 26.61 2.02 9.33
N ASP A 143 27.00 1.94 10.60
CA ASP A 143 26.17 1.41 11.67
C ASP A 143 25.51 2.57 12.42
N PHE A 144 24.35 3.02 11.93
CA PHE A 144 23.64 4.17 12.49
C PHE A 144 22.75 3.80 13.66
N TYR A 145 22.44 4.76 14.54
CA TYR A 145 21.65 4.50 15.74
C TYR A 145 20.24 3.97 15.44
N LEU A 146 19.52 4.55 14.47
CA LEU A 146 18.11 4.22 14.24
C LEU A 146 17.91 2.99 13.35
N VAL A 147 18.85 2.72 12.44
CA VAL A 147 18.68 1.69 11.40
C VAL A 147 19.81 0.68 11.33
N GLY A 148 20.82 0.81 12.19
CA GLY A 148 22.04 0.01 12.16
C GLY A 148 22.71 0.05 10.79
N ARG A 149 23.12 -1.12 10.31
CA ARG A 149 23.68 -1.33 8.96
C ARG A 149 22.62 -1.59 7.88
N SER A 150 21.35 -1.33 8.17
CA SER A 150 20.29 -1.55 7.18
C SER A 150 20.34 -0.47 6.10
N ASN A 151 19.83 -0.82 4.91
CA ASN A 151 19.61 0.09 3.79
C ASN A 151 18.16 -0.02 3.30
N LEU A 152 17.78 0.79 2.31
CA LEU A 152 16.42 0.83 1.79
C LEU A 152 16.00 -0.52 1.17
N TYR A 153 16.87 -1.19 0.40
CA TYR A 153 16.56 -2.51 -0.17
C TYR A 153 16.22 -3.54 0.90
N ARG A 154 17.04 -3.60 1.96
CA ARG A 154 16.84 -4.51 3.07
C ARG A 154 15.57 -4.19 3.86
N LEU A 155 15.20 -2.91 3.98
CA LEU A 155 13.94 -2.50 4.59
C LEU A 155 12.74 -3.06 3.82
N PHE A 156 12.68 -2.88 2.49
CA PHE A 156 11.57 -3.42 1.69
C PHE A 156 11.53 -4.94 1.69
N HIS A 157 12.69 -5.59 1.63
CA HIS A 157 12.76 -7.04 1.77
C HIS A 157 12.20 -7.49 3.15
N ASN A 158 12.56 -6.81 4.24
CA ASN A 158 12.06 -7.13 5.57
C ASN A 158 10.54 -6.92 5.69
N ILE A 159 9.99 -5.90 5.05
CA ILE A 159 8.53 -5.66 5.01
C ILE A 159 7.82 -6.85 4.35
N GLN A 160 8.29 -7.29 3.18
CA GLN A 160 7.72 -8.45 2.48
C GLN A 160 7.82 -9.72 3.33
N GLN A 161 8.99 -9.98 3.92
CA GLN A 161 9.20 -11.18 4.76
C GLN A 161 8.31 -11.19 6.01
N ARG A 162 8.19 -10.05 6.71
CA ARG A 162 7.34 -9.96 7.90
C ARG A 162 5.86 -10.06 7.57
N ALA A 163 5.43 -9.46 6.46
CA ALA A 163 4.06 -9.60 5.99
C ALA A 163 3.72 -11.07 5.72
N LEU A 164 4.60 -11.80 5.03
CA LEU A 164 4.42 -13.23 4.73
C LEU A 164 4.34 -14.08 6.01
N GLN A 165 5.15 -13.79 7.02
CA GLN A 165 5.10 -14.47 8.33
C GLN A 165 3.76 -14.28 9.05
N CYS A 166 3.05 -13.19 8.76
CA CYS A 166 1.72 -12.89 9.30
C CYS A 166 0.59 -13.29 8.35
N CYS A 167 0.86 -14.11 7.33
CA CYS A 167 -0.10 -14.52 6.29
C CYS A 167 -0.69 -13.35 5.49
N ALA A 168 0.03 -12.22 5.40
CA ALA A 168 -0.34 -11.06 4.60
C ALA A 168 0.47 -11.01 3.29
N ILE A 169 -0.17 -10.63 2.19
CA ILE A 169 0.46 -10.51 0.86
C ILE A 169 0.48 -9.05 0.45
N VAL A 170 1.61 -8.37 0.62
CA VAL A 170 1.76 -6.95 0.24
C VAL A 170 1.99 -6.83 -1.27
N GLN A 171 1.12 -6.10 -1.95
CA GLN A 171 1.17 -5.83 -3.39
C GLN A 171 1.55 -4.38 -3.68
N ASN A 172 0.93 -3.42 -3.00
CA ASN A 172 1.20 -1.99 -3.18
C ASN A 172 1.79 -1.40 -1.90
N VAL A 173 2.92 -0.73 -2.04
CA VAL A 173 3.57 0.03 -0.96
C VAL A 173 3.67 1.48 -1.39
N LEU A 174 3.09 2.37 -0.57
CA LEU A 174 3.34 3.80 -0.64
C LEU A 174 4.27 4.20 0.51
N VAL A 175 5.36 4.88 0.22
CA VAL A 175 6.27 5.41 1.24
C VAL A 175 6.01 6.89 1.43
N ILE A 176 5.69 7.29 2.66
CA ILE A 176 5.55 8.70 3.03
C ILE A 176 6.78 9.08 3.84
N ILE A 177 7.57 10.03 3.33
CA ILE A 177 8.74 10.57 4.00
C ILE A 177 8.37 11.92 4.62
N VAL A 178 8.48 12.02 5.94
CA VAL A 178 8.06 13.20 6.72
C VAL A 178 9.28 14.02 7.11
N GLY A 179 9.26 15.32 6.84
CA GLY A 179 10.30 16.24 7.35
C GLY A 179 11.45 16.56 6.38
N VAL A 180 11.29 16.26 5.08
CA VAL A 180 12.38 16.39 4.10
C VAL A 180 12.80 17.85 3.88
N GLU A 181 11.83 18.77 3.82
CA GLU A 181 12.12 20.18 3.60
C GLU A 181 12.74 20.83 4.83
N GLU A 182 12.31 20.43 6.03
CA GLU A 182 12.87 20.84 7.31
C GLU A 182 14.34 20.43 7.42
N TYR A 183 14.65 19.18 7.07
CA TYR A 183 16.04 18.70 7.02
C TYR A 183 16.91 19.54 6.08
N PHE A 184 16.44 19.81 4.84
CA PHE A 184 17.24 20.60 3.90
C PHE A 184 17.34 22.07 4.30
N THR A 185 16.33 22.61 4.99
CA THR A 185 16.39 23.94 5.58
C THR A 185 17.48 24.01 6.64
N GLU A 186 17.50 23.08 7.60
CA GLU A 186 18.57 22.99 8.60
C GLU A 186 19.94 22.80 7.95
N LEU A 187 20.07 21.94 6.94
CA LEU A 187 21.32 21.69 6.23
C LEU A 187 21.87 22.96 5.56
N ASN A 188 20.99 23.76 4.96
CA ASN A 188 21.39 25.01 4.32
C ASN A 188 21.81 26.06 5.34
N CYS A 189 21.10 26.18 6.46
CA CYS A 189 21.49 27.05 7.58
C CYS A 189 22.86 26.66 8.14
N PHE A 190 23.07 25.37 8.41
CA PHE A 190 24.35 24.84 8.89
C PHE A 190 25.51 25.17 7.95
N ARG A 191 25.32 24.94 6.63
CA ARG A 191 26.33 25.25 5.62
C ARG A 191 26.62 26.75 5.52
N ALA A 192 25.60 27.60 5.62
CA ALA A 192 25.77 29.05 5.60
C ALA A 192 26.61 29.54 6.80
N ASN A 193 26.38 28.98 7.98
CA ASN A 193 27.12 29.34 9.20
C ASN A 193 28.59 28.87 9.14
N GLN A 194 28.86 27.70 8.57
CA GLN A 194 30.24 27.25 8.34
C GLN A 194 31.01 28.19 7.39
N ILE A 195 30.34 28.70 6.34
CA ILE A 195 30.95 29.63 5.37
C ILE A 195 31.30 30.97 6.04
N GLN A 196 30.51 31.40 7.03
CA GLN A 196 30.75 32.64 7.77
C GLN A 196 31.85 32.52 8.86
N ASN A 197 32.65 31.44 8.84
CA ASN A 197 33.64 31.09 9.87
C ASN A 197 33.05 30.88 11.27
N ALA A 198 31.73 30.63 11.40
CA ALA A 198 31.15 30.22 12.67
C ALA A 198 31.54 28.77 12.94
N SER A 199 32.12 28.50 14.12
CA SER A 199 32.55 27.15 14.55
C SER A 199 31.37 26.26 14.98
N GLU A 200 30.21 26.41 14.36
CA GLU A 200 29.02 25.67 14.76
C GLU A 200 29.14 24.20 14.39
N MET A 201 29.09 23.35 15.41
CA MET A 201 28.97 21.91 15.26
C MET A 201 27.50 21.51 15.21
N ILE A 202 27.21 20.39 14.56
CA ILE A 202 25.87 19.79 14.61
C ILE A 202 25.62 19.33 16.05
N THR A 203 24.59 19.88 16.66
CA THR A 203 24.17 19.58 18.03
C THR A 203 22.66 19.39 18.06
N GLU A 204 22.18 18.63 19.03
CA GLU A 204 20.74 18.38 19.19
C GLU A 204 19.92 19.66 19.35
N ASN A 205 20.46 20.67 20.03
CA ASN A 205 19.76 21.94 20.27
C ASN A 205 19.84 22.92 19.09
N GLY A 206 20.91 22.86 18.29
CA GLY A 206 21.10 23.77 17.16
C GLY A 206 20.46 23.26 15.88
N TYR A 207 20.69 21.98 15.57
CA TYR A 207 20.28 21.32 14.33
C TYR A 207 19.71 19.93 14.65
N PRO A 208 18.52 19.85 15.29
CA PRO A 208 17.98 18.59 15.80
C PRO A 208 17.77 17.53 14.70
N MET A 209 17.29 17.94 13.51
CA MET A 209 17.04 17.01 12.41
C MET A 209 18.36 16.47 11.86
N LEU A 210 19.36 17.34 11.65
CA LEU A 210 20.69 16.91 11.20
C LEU A 210 21.40 16.02 12.24
N TYR A 211 21.29 16.38 13.51
CA TYR A 211 21.89 15.64 14.62
C TYR A 211 21.38 14.20 14.67
N ARG A 212 20.06 14.02 14.59
CA ARG A 212 19.41 12.70 14.57
C ARG A 212 19.60 11.96 13.26
N ALA A 213 19.70 12.66 12.14
CA ALA A 213 19.95 12.02 10.85
C ALA A 213 21.32 11.35 10.82
N GLU A 214 22.32 11.85 11.56
CA GLU A 214 23.72 11.36 11.61
C GLU A 214 24.47 11.34 10.26
N ALA A 215 23.75 11.43 9.15
CA ALA A 215 24.22 11.42 7.78
C ALA A 215 23.80 12.73 7.11
N LEU A 216 24.79 13.44 6.55
CA LEU A 216 24.59 14.71 5.85
C LEU A 216 24.52 14.49 4.35
N LEU A 217 23.36 14.05 3.87
CA LEU A 217 23.11 13.93 2.44
C LEU A 217 22.74 15.27 1.82
N SER A 218 23.34 15.56 0.66
CA SER A 218 22.87 16.61 -0.25
C SER A 218 21.55 16.21 -0.93
N ARG A 219 20.85 17.18 -1.50
CA ARG A 219 19.62 16.92 -2.26
C ARG A 219 19.87 15.98 -3.45
N GLN A 220 21.03 16.10 -4.10
CA GLN A 220 21.42 15.21 -5.20
C GLN A 220 21.61 13.76 -4.74
N GLU A 221 22.22 13.54 -3.58
CA GLU A 221 22.41 12.20 -3.01
C GLU A 221 21.09 11.59 -2.53
N TYR A 222 20.24 12.40 -1.90
CA TYR A 222 18.87 12.03 -1.56
C TYR A 222 18.10 11.56 -2.80
N ASP A 223 18.09 12.37 -3.87
CA ASP A 223 17.40 12.02 -5.12
C ASP A 223 17.99 10.77 -5.77
N ARG A 224 19.30 10.56 -5.64
CA ARG A 224 19.96 9.35 -6.14
C ARG A 224 19.51 8.11 -5.36
N ALA A 225 19.39 8.20 -4.04
CA ALA A 225 18.91 7.10 -3.20
C ALA A 225 17.45 6.76 -3.51
N CYS A 226 16.60 7.79 -3.67
CA CYS A 226 15.21 7.61 -4.09
C CYS A 226 15.13 6.87 -5.44
N ARG A 227 15.85 7.35 -6.46
CA ARG A 227 15.84 6.71 -7.79
C ARG A 227 16.33 5.28 -7.77
N ALA A 228 17.43 5.01 -7.07
CA ALA A 228 18.00 3.67 -6.98
C ALA A 228 16.96 2.62 -6.52
N VAL A 229 16.07 3.01 -5.60
CA VAL A 229 15.14 2.07 -4.96
C VAL A 229 13.74 2.14 -5.57
N PHE A 230 13.19 3.33 -5.76
CA PHE A 230 11.80 3.52 -6.18
C PHE A 230 11.60 3.41 -7.70
N GLU A 231 12.66 3.58 -8.51
CA GLU A 231 12.59 3.25 -9.94
C GLU A 231 12.88 1.76 -10.19
N GLY A 232 13.68 1.13 -9.31
CA GLY A 232 14.04 -0.29 -9.42
C GLY A 232 13.03 -1.27 -8.80
N ILE A 233 12.18 -0.81 -7.89
CA ILE A 233 11.15 -1.60 -7.20
C ILE A 233 9.81 -0.90 -7.46
N GLN A 234 8.73 -1.64 -7.75
CA GLN A 234 7.36 -1.12 -7.91
C GLN A 234 6.79 -0.59 -6.58
N VAL A 235 7.38 0.48 -6.05
CA VAL A 235 7.01 1.15 -4.80
C VAL A 235 6.87 2.63 -5.08
N SER A 236 5.71 3.20 -4.76
CA SER A 236 5.48 4.64 -4.86
C SER A 236 6.01 5.34 -3.62
N TYR A 237 6.44 6.59 -3.76
CA TYR A 237 6.81 7.42 -2.62
C TYR A 237 6.36 8.86 -2.79
N CYS A 238 6.15 9.54 -1.66
CA CYS A 238 5.94 10.98 -1.61
C CYS A 238 6.60 11.58 -0.37
N GLN A 239 6.80 12.89 -0.41
CA GLN A 239 7.34 13.67 0.70
C GLN A 239 6.23 14.57 1.23
N VAL A 240 6.17 14.73 2.55
CA VAL A 240 5.19 15.59 3.20
C VAL A 240 5.88 16.51 4.20
N SER A 241 5.43 17.76 4.24
CA SER A 241 5.93 18.81 5.15
C SER A 241 4.97 19.06 6.31
N SER A 242 3.82 18.40 6.35
CA SER A 242 2.87 18.56 7.47
C SER A 242 2.04 17.31 7.69
N MET A 243 1.50 17.17 8.91
CA MET A 243 0.55 16.09 9.23
C MET A 243 -0.76 16.23 8.43
N TYR A 244 -1.10 17.44 7.99
CA TYR A 244 -2.27 17.67 7.13
C TYR A 244 -2.05 17.05 5.74
N GLN A 245 -0.90 17.32 5.12
CA GLN A 245 -0.53 16.69 3.85
C GLN A 245 -0.41 15.17 4.00
N PHE A 246 0.16 14.70 5.11
CA PHE A 246 0.17 13.26 5.43
C PHE A 246 -1.26 12.70 5.41
N ALA A 247 -2.18 13.31 6.14
CA ALA A 247 -3.57 12.85 6.21
C ALA A 247 -4.25 12.87 4.83
N GLU A 248 -4.01 13.90 4.02
CA GLU A 248 -4.49 13.96 2.63
C GLU A 248 -3.97 12.78 1.79
N GLN A 249 -2.69 12.41 1.91
CA GLN A 249 -2.13 11.26 1.20
C GLN A 249 -2.76 9.95 1.68
N VAL A 250 -3.02 9.78 2.97
CA VAL A 250 -3.70 8.59 3.50
C VAL A 250 -5.14 8.50 2.98
N HIS A 251 -5.89 9.61 2.95
CA HIS A 251 -7.26 9.64 2.42
C HIS A 251 -7.30 9.41 0.91
N ALA A 252 -6.35 9.98 0.17
CA ALA A 252 -6.19 9.74 -1.27
C ALA A 252 -5.90 8.26 -1.53
N PHE A 253 -4.96 7.67 -0.79
CA PHE A 253 -4.63 6.25 -0.91
C PHE A 253 -5.83 5.36 -0.55
N THR A 254 -6.58 5.70 0.50
CA THR A 254 -7.87 5.05 0.85
C THR A 254 -8.87 5.11 -0.30
N SER A 255 -8.90 6.23 -1.02
CA SER A 255 -9.77 6.41 -2.17
C SER A 255 -9.35 5.49 -3.31
N ASP A 256 -8.06 5.48 -3.64
CA ASP A 256 -7.49 4.67 -4.70
C ASP A 256 -7.65 3.16 -4.47
N ILE A 257 -7.54 2.72 -3.21
CA ILE A 257 -7.77 1.33 -2.82
C ILE A 257 -9.13 0.85 -3.32
N ALA A 258 -10.18 1.62 -3.06
CA ALA A 258 -11.53 1.20 -3.41
C ALA A 258 -11.84 1.37 -4.91
N PHE A 259 -11.18 2.30 -5.60
CA PHE A 259 -11.22 2.33 -7.06
C PHE A 259 -10.57 1.08 -7.66
N ARG A 260 -9.38 0.68 -7.19
CA ARG A 260 -8.72 -0.55 -7.66
C ARG A 260 -9.55 -1.79 -7.35
N GLU A 261 -10.13 -1.87 -6.16
CA GLU A 261 -11.01 -2.97 -5.79
C GLU A 261 -12.28 -3.02 -6.67
N PHE A 262 -12.86 -1.86 -6.98
CA PHE A 262 -13.97 -1.76 -7.93
C PHE A 262 -13.57 -2.27 -9.33
N GLU A 263 -12.44 -1.82 -9.86
CA GLU A 263 -11.93 -2.25 -11.17
C GLU A 263 -11.66 -3.76 -11.19
N ASN A 264 -11.04 -4.30 -10.13
CA ASN A 264 -10.78 -5.72 -9.98
C ASN A 264 -12.08 -6.54 -9.99
N ARG A 265 -13.08 -6.14 -9.20
CA ARG A 265 -14.39 -6.80 -9.19
C ARG A 265 -15.07 -6.74 -10.55
N HIS A 266 -15.02 -5.58 -11.21
CA HIS A 266 -15.62 -5.40 -12.52
C HIS A 266 -14.94 -6.26 -13.60
N ALA A 267 -13.61 -6.40 -13.54
CA ALA A 267 -12.85 -7.29 -14.41
C ALA A 267 -13.25 -8.77 -14.18
N ILE A 268 -13.41 -9.19 -12.92
CA ILE A 268 -13.87 -10.53 -12.56
C ILE A 268 -15.28 -10.78 -13.11
N VAL A 269 -16.22 -9.86 -12.91
CA VAL A 269 -17.59 -9.96 -13.44
C VAL A 269 -17.57 -10.13 -14.97
N ARG A 270 -16.75 -9.34 -15.67
CA ARG A 270 -16.61 -9.45 -17.12
C ARG A 270 -16.07 -10.81 -17.53
N ALA A 271 -15.04 -11.31 -16.85
CA ALA A 271 -14.44 -12.62 -17.13
C ALA A 271 -15.42 -13.77 -16.87
N VAL A 272 -16.15 -13.74 -15.74
CA VAL A 272 -17.18 -14.73 -15.41
C VAL A 272 -18.31 -14.69 -16.45
N ARG A 273 -18.77 -13.50 -16.84
CA ARG A 273 -19.81 -13.36 -17.88
C ARG A 273 -19.34 -13.93 -19.21
N GLN A 274 -18.11 -13.66 -19.63
CA GLN A 274 -17.53 -14.25 -20.84
C GLN A 274 -17.41 -15.78 -20.75
N HIS A 275 -17.03 -16.30 -19.58
CA HIS A 275 -16.94 -17.75 -19.37
C HIS A 275 -18.32 -18.42 -19.42
N LEU A 276 -19.35 -17.82 -18.80
CA LEU A 276 -20.73 -18.31 -18.85
C LEU A 276 -21.29 -18.29 -20.28
N LEU A 277 -21.04 -17.21 -21.03
CA LEU A 277 -21.45 -17.09 -22.43
C LEU A 277 -20.78 -18.16 -23.33
N ARG A 278 -19.49 -18.44 -23.13
CA ARG A 278 -18.78 -19.53 -23.82
C ARG A 278 -19.25 -20.92 -23.39
N GLY A 279 -19.62 -21.09 -22.12
CA GLY A 279 -20.20 -22.32 -21.59
C GLY A 279 -21.57 -22.64 -22.18
N THR A 280 -22.36 -21.62 -22.56
CA THR A 280 -23.62 -21.79 -23.28
C THR A 280 -23.43 -22.09 -24.77
N GLU A 281 -22.39 -21.56 -25.42
CA GLU A 281 -22.09 -21.88 -26.84
C GLU A 281 -21.71 -23.36 -27.01
N ASN A 282 -20.93 -23.93 -26.08
CA ASN A 282 -20.57 -25.37 -26.11
C ASN A 282 -21.73 -26.33 -25.78
N GLN A 283 -22.92 -25.83 -25.44
CA GLN A 283 -24.13 -26.65 -25.28
C GLN A 283 -25.04 -26.65 -26.52
N PHE A 284 -24.83 -25.75 -27.48
CA PHE A 284 -25.67 -25.64 -28.68
C PHE A 284 -25.15 -26.44 -29.90
N ASP A 285 -23.91 -26.93 -29.88
CA ASP A 285 -23.35 -27.77 -30.96
C ASP A 285 -23.71 -29.27 -30.85
N GLY A 286 -24.62 -29.64 -29.96
CA GLY A 286 -24.91 -31.03 -29.59
C GLY A 286 -26.20 -31.64 -30.14
N ASN A 287 -26.94 -31.01 -31.08
CA ASN A 287 -28.20 -31.57 -31.58
C ASN A 287 -28.42 -31.30 -33.08
N LEU A 288 -27.70 -32.03 -33.93
CA LEU A 288 -28.12 -32.27 -35.32
C LEU A 288 -27.78 -33.71 -35.68
N LEU A 289 -28.58 -34.66 -35.21
CA LEU A 289 -28.75 -35.97 -35.85
C LEU A 289 -30.02 -36.65 -35.32
N SER A 290 -31.08 -36.59 -36.12
CA SER A 290 -32.04 -37.67 -36.41
C SER A 290 -33.20 -37.07 -37.23
N PRO A 291 -33.95 -37.82 -38.07
CA PRO A 291 -34.20 -39.26 -38.02
C PRO A 291 -34.24 -39.90 -39.45
N PRO A 292 -35.06 -40.95 -39.65
CA PRO A 292 -34.75 -42.38 -39.71
C PRO A 292 -34.21 -42.88 -41.07
#